data_AF-A0A645EQY6-F1
#
_entry.id   AF-A0A645EQY6-F1
#
_cell.length_a   1.000
_cell.length_b   1.000
_cell.length_c   1.000
_cell.angle_alpha   90.00
_cell.angle_beta   90.00
_cell.angle_gamma   90.00
#
_symmetry.space_group_name_H-M   'P 1'
#
loop_
_entity.id
_entity.type
_entity.pdbx_description
1 polymer ?
#
loop_
_entity_poly.entity_id
_entity_poly.type
_entity_poly.pdbx_seq_one_letter_code
_entity_poly.pdbx_strand_id
1 'polypeptide(L)'
;MWYPISAYDKINLEAPYHAFTNAGHITYVELDGDTANNVEAFEAVVRCMHDAGVGYGSINHPVDRDPVCGYVGVIGDVCPRCGRREGEEVSAEKLDQLRKKYPGVPQFCGCK
;
A
#
# COMPACT_ATOMS: atom_id res chain seq x y z
N MET A 1 15.56 5.57 7.68
CA MET A 1 14.89 5.43 6.36
C MET A 1 15.87 5.41 5.19
N TRP A 2 16.98 6.17 5.19
CA TRP A 2 17.90 6.23 4.03
C TRP A 2 19.17 5.39 4.15
N TYR A 3 19.27 4.56 5.20
CA TYR A 3 20.41 3.65 5.34
C TYR A 3 20.09 2.36 4.58
N PRO A 4 20.93 1.94 3.61
CA PRO A 4 20.70 0.72 2.85
C PRO A 4 20.91 -0.50 3.77
N ILE A 5 19.81 -1.12 4.18
CA ILE A 5 19.77 -2.34 5.00
C ILE A 5 18.61 -3.21 4.53
N SER A 6 18.75 -4.53 4.60
CA SER A 6 17.66 -5.42 4.27
C SER A 6 16.54 -5.34 5.31
N ALA A 7 15.31 -5.70 4.92
CA ALA A 7 14.19 -5.78 5.85
C ALA A 7 14.49 -6.74 7.01
N TYR A 8 15.07 -7.91 6.72
CA TYR A 8 15.44 -8.92 7.72
C TYR A 8 16.48 -8.40 8.72
N ASP A 9 17.55 -7.78 8.24
CA ASP A 9 18.59 -7.25 9.12
C ASP A 9 18.07 -6.12 9.98
N LYS A 10 17.23 -5.25 9.40
CA LYS A 10 16.57 -4.17 10.14
C LYS A 10 15.65 -4.71 11.24
N ILE A 11 14.84 -5.73 10.94
CA ILE A 11 13.95 -6.37 11.91
C ILE A 11 14.78 -6.97 13.06
N ASN A 12 15.82 -7.74 12.76
CA ASN A 12 16.66 -8.37 13.78
C ASN A 12 17.43 -7.34 14.63
N LEU A 13 17.80 -6.20 14.04
CA LEU A 13 18.44 -5.10 14.75
C LEU A 13 17.45 -4.37 15.68
N GLU A 14 16.22 -4.14 15.23
CA GLU A 14 15.25 -3.32 15.95
C GLU A 14 14.43 -4.09 16.98
N ALA A 15 14.10 -5.36 16.73
CA ALA A 15 13.22 -6.16 17.57
C ALA A 15 13.66 -6.23 19.06
N PRO A 16 14.96 -6.36 19.40
CA PRO A 16 15.38 -6.36 20.81
C PRO A 16 15.00 -5.09 21.58
N TYR A 17 14.88 -3.94 20.90
CA TYR A 17 14.47 -2.69 21.55
C TYR A 17 13.03 -2.71 22.04
N HIS A 18 12.16 -3.55 21.46
CA HIS A 18 10.76 -3.66 21.85
C HIS A 18 10.61 -4.18 23.30
N ALA A 19 11.52 -5.06 23.74
CA ALA A 19 11.56 -5.56 25.11
C ALA A 19 11.96 -4.47 26.13
N PHE A 20 12.75 -3.47 25.71
CA PHE A 20 13.21 -2.38 26.57
C PHE A 20 12.24 -1.18 26.62
N THR A 21 11.22 -1.15 25.74
CA THR A 21 10.34 0.01 25.53
C THR A 21 8.87 -0.39 25.69
N ASN A 22 8.52 -0.88 26.86
CA ASN A 22 7.21 -1.46 27.18
C ASN A 22 6.01 -0.47 27.09
N ALA A 23 6.26 0.84 27.16
CA ALA A 23 5.23 1.87 27.03
C ALA A 23 4.90 2.25 25.58
N GLY A 24 5.65 1.71 24.61
CA GLY A 24 5.38 1.91 23.19
C GLY A 24 6.63 1.72 22.32
N HIS A 25 6.46 0.95 21.26
CA HIS A 25 7.49 0.68 20.25
C HIS A 25 6.83 0.35 18.91
N ILE A 26 7.54 0.57 17.81
CA ILE A 26 7.12 0.14 16.48
C ILE A 26 8.34 -0.05 15.56
N THR A 27 8.33 -1.11 14.75
CA THR A 27 9.28 -1.30 13.65
C THR A 27 8.57 -1.07 12.31
N TYR A 28 9.09 -0.15 11.50
CA TYR A 28 8.65 0.06 10.12
C TYR A 28 9.62 -0.60 9.13
N VAL A 29 9.10 -1.29 8.13
CA VAL A 29 9.87 -1.81 6.99
C VAL A 29 9.27 -1.32 5.69
N GLU A 30 10.12 -0.88 4.77
CA GLU A 30 9.73 -0.39 3.45
C GLU A 30 9.87 -1.52 2.43
N LEU A 31 8.84 -1.75 1.63
CA LEU A 31 8.85 -2.66 0.49
C LEU A 31 8.56 -1.89 -0.79
N ASP A 32 9.36 -2.15 -1.82
CA ASP A 32 9.16 -1.59 -3.15
C ASP A 32 8.09 -2.37 -3.91
N GLY A 33 7.14 -1.65 -4.53
CA GLY A 33 6.14 -2.22 -5.44
C GLY A 33 4.98 -2.94 -4.76
N ASP A 34 3.92 -3.24 -5.53
CA ASP A 34 2.63 -3.80 -5.07
C ASP A 34 2.76 -5.12 -4.30
N THR A 35 2.53 -5.09 -2.99
CA THR A 35 2.57 -6.31 -2.16
C THR A 35 1.46 -7.29 -2.53
N ALA A 36 0.36 -6.83 -3.14
CA ALA A 36 -0.69 -7.72 -3.64
C ALA A 36 -0.21 -8.62 -4.80
N ASN A 37 0.86 -8.24 -5.49
CA ASN A 37 1.46 -9.05 -6.57
C ASN A 37 2.49 -10.07 -6.07
N ASN A 38 2.91 -10.03 -4.79
CA ASN A 38 3.87 -10.96 -4.21
C ASN A 38 3.56 -11.20 -2.72
N VAL A 39 2.48 -11.94 -2.49
CA VAL A 39 1.96 -12.21 -1.14
C VAL A 39 2.94 -13.07 -0.34
N GLU A 40 3.67 -13.96 -1.00
CA GLU A 40 4.67 -14.83 -0.38
C GLU A 40 5.82 -14.01 0.22
N ALA A 41 6.31 -12.98 -0.48
CA ALA A 41 7.33 -12.08 0.05
C ALA A 41 6.80 -11.25 1.23
N PHE A 42 5.56 -10.76 1.14
CA PHE A 42 4.91 -10.03 2.23
C PHE A 42 4.78 -10.92 3.48
N GLU A 43 4.30 -12.15 3.32
CA GLU A 43 4.17 -13.12 4.41
C GLU A 43 5.53 -13.44 5.05
N ALA A 44 6.59 -13.60 4.26
CA ALA A 44 7.93 -13.87 4.77
C ALA A 44 8.45 -12.76 5.69
N VAL A 45 8.18 -11.49 5.37
CA VAL A 45 8.52 -10.34 6.23
C VAL A 45 7.71 -10.39 7.53
N VAL A 46 6.40 -10.66 7.45
CA VAL A 46 5.53 -10.77 8.64
C VAL A 46 6.01 -11.90 9.56
N ARG A 47 6.38 -13.06 9.01
CA ARG A 47 6.95 -14.18 9.79
C ARG A 47 8.26 -13.79 10.44
N CYS A 48 9.15 -13.11 9.73
CA CYS A 48 10.40 -12.60 10.32
C CYS A 48 10.14 -11.64 11.49
N MET A 49 9.19 -10.71 11.36
CA MET A 49 8.82 -9.81 12.46
C MET A 49 8.32 -10.58 13.69
N HIS A 50 7.43 -11.56 13.47
CA HIS A 50 6.91 -12.42 14.53
C HIS A 50 8.04 -13.18 15.24
N ASP A 51 8.89 -13.88 14.48
CA ASP A 51 9.92 -14.76 15.02
C ASP A 51 11.04 -13.98 15.73
N ALA A 52 11.30 -12.74 15.31
CA ALA A 52 12.26 -11.83 15.96
C ALA A 52 11.70 -11.17 17.24
N GLY A 53 10.39 -11.29 17.52
CA GLY A 53 9.77 -10.71 18.71
C GLY A 53 9.34 -9.24 18.56
N VAL A 54 9.04 -8.78 17.34
CA VAL A 54 8.49 -7.45 17.10
C VAL A 54 7.08 -7.35 17.70
N GLY A 55 6.93 -6.58 18.78
CA GLY A 55 5.62 -6.35 19.43
C GLY A 55 4.59 -5.60 18.58
N TYR A 56 5.00 -4.51 17.90
CA TYR A 56 4.15 -3.78 16.95
C TYR A 56 4.95 -3.45 15.69
N GLY A 57 4.46 -3.92 14.53
CA GLY A 57 5.15 -3.79 13.25
C GLY A 57 4.28 -3.12 12.20
N SER A 58 4.91 -2.41 11.27
CA SER A 58 4.27 -1.83 10.10
C SER A 58 5.11 -2.11 8.86
N ILE A 59 4.43 -2.46 7.77
CA ILE A 59 5.02 -2.64 6.45
C ILE A 59 4.48 -1.52 5.57
N ASN A 60 5.37 -0.65 5.13
CA ASN A 60 5.05 0.45 4.24
C ASN A 60 5.32 0.02 2.80
N HIS A 61 4.37 0.29 1.93
CA HIS A 61 4.36 -0.14 0.54
C HIS A 61 3.56 0.91 -0.27
N PRO A 62 3.98 1.27 -1.50
CA PRO A 62 3.28 2.24 -2.34
C PRO A 62 1.86 1.80 -2.76
N VAL A 63 0.84 2.39 -2.14
CA VAL A 63 -0.57 2.18 -2.51
C VAL A 63 -1.19 3.50 -2.95
N ASP A 64 -1.61 3.57 -4.22
CA ASP A 64 -2.36 4.69 -4.75
C ASP A 64 -3.86 4.36 -4.84
N ARG A 65 -4.68 5.41 -4.89
CA ARG A 65 -6.11 5.28 -5.15
C ARG A 65 -6.54 6.27 -6.22
N ASP A 66 -7.07 5.78 -7.33
CA ASP A 66 -7.71 6.65 -8.30
C ASP A 66 -9.09 7.08 -7.77
N PRO A 67 -9.32 8.37 -7.49
CA PRO A 67 -10.61 8.83 -7.02
C PRO A 67 -11.72 8.52 -8.02
N VAL A 68 -11.48 8.64 -9.34
CA VAL A 68 -12.54 8.56 -10.35
C VAL A 68 -13.09 7.16 -10.50
N CYS A 69 -12.21 6.17 -10.70
CA CYS A 69 -12.63 4.79 -10.94
C CYS A 69 -12.49 3.86 -9.73
N GLY A 70 -11.96 4.37 -8.62
CA GLY A 70 -11.75 3.60 -7.39
C GLY A 70 -10.72 2.48 -7.52
N TYR A 71 -9.79 2.56 -8.47
CA TYR A 71 -8.67 1.62 -8.52
C TYR A 71 -7.77 1.82 -7.30
N VAL A 72 -7.31 0.72 -6.70
CA VAL A 72 -6.37 0.71 -5.58
C VAL A 72 -5.21 -0.21 -5.96
N GLY A 73 -3.99 0.27 -5.76
CA GLY A 73 -2.74 -0.41 -6.13
C GLY A 73 -1.72 0.62 -6.63
N VAL A 74 -0.61 0.17 -7.20
CA VAL A 74 0.40 1.11 -7.74
C VAL A 74 -0.14 1.78 -9.02
N ILE A 75 -0.16 3.11 -9.03
CA ILE A 75 -0.54 3.93 -10.20
C ILE A 75 0.71 4.71 -10.65
N GLY A 76 1.19 4.43 -11.86
CA GLY A 76 2.21 5.27 -12.51
C GLY A 76 1.60 6.55 -13.07
N ASP A 77 2.06 6.99 -14.24
CA ASP A 77 1.52 8.20 -14.90
C ASP A 77 0.03 8.09 -15.31
N VAL A 78 -0.46 6.86 -15.51
CA VAL A 78 -1.78 6.58 -16.07
C VAL A 78 -2.45 5.49 -15.23
N CYS A 79 -3.70 5.71 -14.83
CA CYS A 79 -4.47 4.71 -14.10
C CYS A 79 -4.67 3.44 -14.96
N PRO A 80 -4.31 2.24 -14.48
CA PRO A 80 -4.44 1.01 -15.26
C PRO A 80 -5.90 0.59 -15.48
N ARG A 81 -6.84 1.08 -14.65
CA ARG A 81 -8.27 0.76 -14.79
C ARG A 81 -8.99 1.68 -15.76
N CYS A 82 -8.81 2.99 -15.64
CA CYS A 82 -9.59 3.97 -16.40
C CYS A 82 -8.78 4.72 -17.46
N GLY A 83 -7.45 4.60 -17.45
CA GLY A 83 -6.57 5.18 -18.45
C GLY A 83 -6.40 6.70 -18.35
N ARG A 84 -6.85 7.36 -17.28
CA ARG A 84 -6.68 8.79 -17.08
C ARG A 84 -5.35 9.12 -16.41
N ARG A 85 -4.84 10.33 -16.63
CA ARG A 85 -3.77 10.95 -15.86
C ARG A 85 -4.33 11.70 -14.64
N GLU A 86 -3.48 11.99 -13.67
CA GLU A 86 -3.87 12.87 -12.57
C GLU A 86 -4.31 14.24 -13.09
N GLY A 87 -5.38 14.81 -12.49
CA GLY A 87 -5.99 16.06 -12.95
C GLY A 87 -6.83 15.96 -14.25
N GLU A 88 -6.77 14.84 -14.97
CA GLU A 88 -7.57 14.65 -16.18
C GLU A 88 -9.03 14.32 -15.83
N GLU A 89 -9.94 15.11 -16.39
CA GLU A 89 -11.38 14.86 -16.30
C GLU A 89 -11.79 13.66 -17.14
N VAL A 90 -12.82 12.95 -16.70
CA VAL A 90 -13.39 11.80 -17.42
C VAL A 90 -14.81 12.14 -17.84
N SER A 91 -15.16 11.87 -19.10
CA SER A 91 -16.52 12.12 -19.60
C SER A 91 -17.56 11.30 -18.83
N ALA A 92 -18.78 11.83 -18.72
CA ALA A 92 -19.88 11.13 -18.04
C ALA A 92 -20.15 9.75 -18.67
N GLU A 93 -20.07 9.65 -20.00
CA GLU A 93 -20.22 8.40 -20.74
C GLU A 93 -19.17 7.36 -20.34
N LYS A 94 -17.89 7.77 -20.24
CA LYS A 94 -16.80 6.88 -19.82
C LYS A 94 -16.96 6.46 -18.36
N LEU A 95 -17.42 7.36 -17.49
CA LEU A 95 -17.71 7.03 -16.09
C LEU A 95 -18.84 6.01 -15.96
N ASP A 96 -19.91 6.16 -16.74
CA ASP A 96 -21.02 5.21 -16.75
C ASP A 96 -20.63 3.84 -17.32
N GLN A 97 -19.74 3.80 -18.31
CA GLN A 97 -19.14 2.55 -18.78
C GLN A 97 -18.29 1.87 -17.70
N LEU A 98 -17.48 2.64 -16.95
CA LEU A 98 -16.70 2.12 -15.84
C LEU A 98 -17.60 1.56 -14.74
N ARG A 99 -18.69 2.24 -14.38
CA ARG A 99 -19.67 1.76 -13.38
C ARG A 99 -20.32 0.45 -13.78
N LYS A 100 -20.59 0.24 -15.08
CA LYS A 100 -21.12 -1.04 -15.58
C LYS A 100 -20.11 -2.17 -15.48
N LYS A 101 -18.82 -1.87 -15.68
CA LYS A 101 -17.74 -2.87 -15.71
C LYS A 101 -17.18 -3.19 -14.32
N TYR A 102 -17.14 -2.21 -13.43
CA TYR A 102 -16.48 -2.32 -12.12
C TYR A 102 -17.44 -1.85 -11.02
N PRO A 103 -17.95 -2.77 -10.16
CA PRO A 103 -18.93 -2.44 -9.13
C PRO A 103 -18.38 -1.53 -8.01
N GLY A 104 -17.06 -1.38 -7.92
CA GLY A 104 -16.39 -0.52 -6.92
C GLY A 104 -16.13 0.92 -7.38
N VAL A 105 -16.69 1.36 -8.52
CA VAL A 105 -16.51 2.74 -8.99
C VAL A 105 -17.30 3.71 -8.09
N PRO A 106 -16.65 4.72 -7.49
CA PRO A 106 -17.33 5.66 -6.60
C PRO A 106 -18.43 6.45 -7.31
N GLN A 107 -19.54 6.66 -6.60
CA GLN A 107 -20.59 7.57 -7.02
C GLN A 107 -20.37 8.91 -6.32
N PHE A 108 -19.62 9.82 -6.96
CA PHE A 108 -19.49 11.18 -6.42
C PHE A 108 -20.81 11.92 -6.59
N CYS A 109 -21.49 12.18 -5.48
CA CYS A 109 -22.75 12.93 -5.42
C CYS A 109 -22.56 14.46 -5.35
N GLY A 110 -21.39 15.00 -5.73
CA GLY A 110 -20.97 16.36 -5.35
C GLY A 110 -21.10 17.48 -6.38
N CYS A 111 -21.39 17.22 -7.65
CA CYS A 111 -21.54 18.28 -8.66
C CYS A 111 -22.89 18.15 -9.37
N LYS A 112 -23.91 18.80 -8.80
CA LYS A 112 -25.03 19.35 -9.56
C LYS A 112 -24.93 20.86 -9.52
#